data_AF-A0A924TU98-F1
#
_entry.id   AF-A0A924TU98-F1
#
_cell.length_a   1.000
_cell.length_b   1.000
_cell.length_c   1.000
_cell.angle_alpha   90.00
_cell.angle_beta   90.00
_cell.angle_gamma   90.00
#
_symmetry.space_group_name_H-M   'P 1'
#
loop_
_entity.id
_entity.type
_entity.pdbx_description
1 polymer ?
#
loop_
_entity_poly.entity_id
_entity_poly.type
_entity_poly.pdbx_seq_one_letter_code
_entity_poly.pdbx_strand_id
1 'polypeptide(L)'
;MNPTDIPAYMAQVGLAARTAATTMAAASTAAKNRALGALAGGLRAQTHALAEANELDLAAARSAGLAAPLVDRLKLTPAIIATVAEGCEQLAAMADPVGEISGVKRRPSGISVGQMRVPLGVFGMVYESRPNVTIEAASLAIKSGNAAILRGGSEALHSNLALWRLVQAALVEAGLPATAVQLVETTDRAAVGQLITMPQFVDVIIPRGGKGLIERISAEAKVPVIKHLDGNCHVYVDAEVDLDQALVVTDNAKTQKYSPCNPAESLLV
;
A
#
# COMPACT_ATOMS: atom_id res chain seq x y z
N MET A 1 -9.42 -4.83 -24.18
CA MET A 1 -10.62 -3.99 -23.92
C MET A 1 -10.16 -2.55 -23.94
N ASN A 2 -10.86 -1.67 -24.66
CA ASN A 2 -10.40 -0.30 -24.85
C ASN A 2 -10.47 0.47 -23.51
N PRO A 3 -9.34 0.97 -22.98
CA PRO A 3 -9.29 1.81 -21.77
C PRO A 3 -9.98 3.19 -21.93
N THR A 4 -10.72 3.41 -23.02
CA THR A 4 -11.31 4.71 -23.38
C THR A 4 -12.62 5.00 -22.66
N ASP A 5 -13.34 3.99 -22.16
CA ASP A 5 -14.49 4.20 -21.26
C ASP A 5 -14.07 3.94 -19.81
N ILE A 6 -13.55 5.01 -19.18
CA ILE A 6 -13.03 4.97 -17.81
C ILE A 6 -14.11 4.55 -16.80
N PRO A 7 -15.35 5.10 -16.82
CA PRO A 7 -16.42 4.62 -15.94
C PRO A 7 -16.70 3.11 -16.05
N ALA A 8 -16.85 2.58 -17.27
CA ALA A 8 -17.14 1.15 -17.46
C ALA A 8 -15.98 0.27 -16.99
N TYR A 9 -14.75 0.65 -17.33
CA TYR A 9 -13.55 -0.05 -16.88
C TYR A 9 -13.45 -0.08 -15.34
N MET A 10 -13.60 1.06 -14.68
CA MET A 10 -13.48 1.14 -13.23
C MET A 10 -14.62 0.40 -12.50
N ALA A 11 -15.82 0.36 -13.08
CA ALA A 11 -16.91 -0.46 -12.55
C ALA A 11 -16.58 -1.96 -12.60
N GLN A 12 -15.95 -2.43 -13.68
CA GLN A 12 -15.51 -3.83 -13.80
C GLN A 12 -14.42 -4.16 -12.77
N VAL A 13 -13.42 -3.27 -12.62
CA VAL A 13 -12.36 -3.42 -11.61
C VAL A 13 -12.95 -3.49 -10.20
N GLY A 14 -13.89 -2.59 -9.89
CA GLY A 14 -14.61 -2.57 -8.60
C GLY A 14 -15.40 -3.85 -8.32
N LEU A 15 -16.16 -4.33 -9.30
CA LEU A 15 -16.91 -5.58 -9.18
C LEU A 15 -15.98 -6.78 -8.96
N ALA A 16 -14.91 -6.89 -9.74
CA ALA A 16 -13.93 -7.96 -9.60
C ALA A 16 -13.24 -7.94 -8.22
N ALA A 17 -12.95 -6.75 -7.68
CA ALA A 17 -12.37 -6.59 -6.35
C ALA A 17 -13.36 -7.05 -5.27
N ARG A 18 -14.64 -6.70 -5.40
CA ARG A 18 -15.69 -7.15 -4.47
C ARG A 18 -15.87 -8.66 -4.46
N THR A 19 -15.90 -9.29 -5.63
CA THR A 19 -15.96 -10.76 -5.72
C THR A 19 -14.73 -11.41 -5.08
N ALA A 20 -13.54 -10.86 -5.33
CA ALA A 20 -12.31 -11.37 -4.73
C ALA A 20 -12.27 -11.16 -3.21
N ALA A 21 -12.76 -10.03 -2.69
CA ALA A 21 -12.76 -9.71 -1.26
C ALA A 21 -13.48 -10.78 -0.42
N THR A 22 -14.63 -11.29 -0.89
CA THR A 22 -15.35 -12.38 -0.23
C THR A 22 -14.50 -13.65 -0.13
N THR A 23 -13.78 -13.99 -1.20
CA THR A 23 -12.88 -15.17 -1.20
C THR A 23 -11.66 -14.94 -0.32
N MET A 24 -11.09 -13.75 -0.35
CA MET A 24 -9.94 -13.36 0.48
C MET A 24 -10.27 -13.36 1.98
N ALA A 25 -11.48 -12.96 2.36
CA ALA A 25 -11.93 -12.98 3.75
C ALA A 25 -12.06 -14.41 4.32
N ALA A 26 -12.35 -15.39 3.46
CA ALA A 26 -12.41 -16.81 3.81
C ALA A 26 -11.06 -17.54 3.66
N ALA A 27 -10.03 -16.86 3.14
CA ALA A 27 -8.74 -17.48 2.85
C ALA A 27 -8.02 -17.87 4.16
N SER A 28 -7.55 -19.12 4.21
CA SER A 28 -6.72 -19.60 5.33
C SER A 28 -5.43 -18.79 5.46
N THR A 29 -4.93 -18.65 6.69
CA THR A 29 -3.60 -18.09 6.98
C THR A 29 -2.51 -18.77 6.15
N ALA A 30 -2.58 -20.09 5.99
CA ALA A 30 -1.61 -20.85 5.20
C ALA A 30 -1.60 -20.42 3.72
N ALA A 31 -2.77 -20.20 3.10
CA ALA A 31 -2.84 -19.72 1.72
C ALA A 31 -2.28 -18.29 1.59
N LYS A 32 -2.66 -17.39 2.49
CA LYS A 32 -2.14 -16.01 2.52
C LYS A 32 -0.61 -15.98 2.68
N ASN A 33 -0.07 -16.79 3.59
CA ASN A 33 1.36 -16.89 3.82
C ASN A 33 2.11 -17.53 2.65
N ARG A 34 1.52 -18.55 1.98
CA ARG A 34 2.09 -19.12 0.74
C ARG A 34 2.19 -18.07 -0.37
N ALA A 35 1.15 -17.26 -0.57
CA ALA A 35 1.18 -16.18 -1.57
C ALA A 35 2.30 -15.17 -1.27
N LEU A 36 2.49 -14.79 0.00
CA LEU A 36 3.56 -13.87 0.39
C LEU A 36 4.96 -14.48 0.18
N GLY A 37 5.14 -15.75 0.50
CA GLY A 37 6.40 -16.47 0.25
C GLY A 37 6.71 -16.61 -1.25
N ALA A 38 5.71 -16.99 -2.05
CA ALA A 38 5.82 -17.07 -3.51
C ALA A 38 6.15 -15.71 -4.13
N LEU A 39 5.52 -14.63 -3.63
CA LEU A 39 5.81 -13.27 -4.07
C LEU A 39 7.25 -12.88 -3.75
N ALA A 40 7.74 -13.15 -2.54
CA ALA A 40 9.12 -12.89 -2.14
C ALA A 40 10.13 -13.65 -3.03
N GLY A 41 9.88 -14.93 -3.30
CA GLY A 41 10.69 -15.74 -4.21
C GLY A 41 10.68 -15.19 -5.64
N GLY A 42 9.49 -14.85 -6.16
CA GLY A 42 9.30 -14.30 -7.50
C GLY A 42 10.02 -12.96 -7.70
N LEU A 43 9.99 -12.07 -6.70
CA LEU A 43 10.71 -10.79 -6.73
C LEU A 43 12.22 -10.99 -6.88
N ARG A 44 12.80 -11.92 -6.10
CA ARG A 44 14.24 -12.22 -6.17
C ARG A 44 14.61 -12.89 -7.49
N ALA A 45 13.83 -13.87 -7.94
CA ALA A 45 14.06 -14.56 -9.21
C ALA A 45 13.99 -13.62 -10.43
N GLN A 46 13.07 -12.66 -10.39
CA GLN A 46 12.78 -11.75 -11.51
C GLN A 46 13.49 -10.39 -11.39
N THR A 47 14.50 -10.27 -10.53
CA THR A 47 15.23 -9.01 -10.27
C THR A 47 15.75 -8.36 -11.55
N HIS A 48 16.29 -9.15 -12.50
CA HIS A 48 16.78 -8.63 -13.77
C HIS A 48 15.65 -8.06 -14.65
N ALA A 49 14.56 -8.82 -14.83
CA ALA A 49 13.41 -8.39 -15.62
C ALA A 49 12.73 -7.15 -15.01
N LEU A 50 12.70 -7.04 -13.68
CA LEU A 50 12.20 -5.86 -12.97
C LEU A 50 13.09 -4.64 -13.21
N ALA A 51 14.42 -4.81 -13.25
CA ALA A 51 15.35 -3.73 -13.56
C ALA A 51 15.18 -3.23 -15.01
N GLU A 52 14.98 -4.14 -15.98
CA GLU A 52 14.69 -3.76 -17.37
C GLU A 52 13.41 -2.94 -17.48
N ALA A 53 12.33 -3.35 -16.81
CA ALA A 53 11.09 -2.58 -16.77
C ALA A 53 11.28 -1.22 -16.10
N ASN A 54 12.09 -1.14 -15.04
CA ASN A 54 12.38 0.10 -14.33
C ASN A 54 13.21 1.09 -15.15
N GLU A 55 14.16 0.60 -15.97
CA GLU A 55 14.94 1.47 -16.84
C GLU A 55 14.08 2.15 -17.93
N LEU A 56 13.00 1.52 -18.39
CA LEU A 56 12.03 2.18 -19.30
C LEU A 56 11.38 3.39 -18.63
N ASP A 57 10.94 3.24 -17.38
CA ASP A 57 10.36 4.31 -16.59
C ASP A 57 11.38 5.42 -16.28
N LEU A 58 12.61 5.05 -15.89
CA LEU A 58 13.68 6.00 -15.59
C LEU A 58 14.11 6.79 -16.84
N ALA A 59 14.23 6.14 -17.99
CA ALA A 59 14.55 6.80 -19.25
C ALA A 59 13.45 7.79 -19.66
N ALA A 60 12.18 7.37 -19.57
CA ALA A 60 11.04 8.25 -19.85
C ALA A 60 11.00 9.45 -18.88
N ALA A 61 11.21 9.23 -17.58
CA ALA A 61 11.21 10.27 -16.57
C ALA A 61 12.34 11.29 -16.79
N ARG A 62 13.55 10.82 -17.13
CA ARG A 62 14.70 11.69 -17.48
C ARG A 62 14.40 12.51 -18.74
N SER A 63 13.87 11.87 -19.78
CA SER A 63 13.50 12.54 -21.03
C SER A 63 12.39 13.58 -20.83
N ALA A 64 11.48 13.37 -19.88
CA ALA A 64 10.42 14.29 -19.52
C ALA A 64 10.90 15.43 -18.58
N GLY A 65 12.18 15.48 -18.22
CA GLY A 65 12.74 16.53 -17.36
C GLY A 65 12.31 16.43 -15.89
N LEU A 66 11.95 15.23 -15.41
CA LEU A 66 11.54 15.03 -14.03
C LEU A 66 12.70 15.33 -13.07
N ALA A 67 12.42 16.06 -11.98
CA ALA A 67 13.44 16.47 -11.02
C ALA A 67 14.16 15.26 -10.39
N ALA A 68 15.47 15.39 -10.14
CA ALA A 68 16.31 14.29 -9.64
C ALA A 68 15.76 13.57 -8.40
N PRO A 69 15.20 14.25 -7.37
CA PRO A 69 14.61 13.56 -6.21
C PRO A 69 13.39 12.69 -6.54
N LEU A 70 12.64 13.03 -7.59
CA LEU A 70 11.50 12.24 -8.05
C LEU A 70 11.97 11.05 -8.89
N VAL A 71 12.99 11.22 -9.72
CA VAL A 71 13.65 10.12 -10.44
C VAL A 71 14.26 9.12 -9.46
N ASP A 72 14.85 9.59 -8.35
CA ASP A 72 15.41 8.71 -7.33
C ASP A 72 14.35 7.81 -6.67
N ARG A 73 13.14 8.34 -6.45
CA ARG A 73 11.99 7.59 -5.91
C ARG A 73 11.48 6.50 -6.85
N LEU A 74 11.73 6.62 -8.15
CA LEU A 74 11.34 5.62 -9.15
C LEU A 74 12.24 4.39 -9.16
N LYS A 75 13.47 4.50 -8.64
CA LYS A 75 14.47 3.43 -8.77
C LYS A 75 13.99 2.15 -8.06
N LEU A 76 14.18 1.02 -8.74
CA LEU A 76 13.92 -0.31 -8.22
C LEU A 76 15.22 -1.12 -8.22
N THR A 77 16.16 -0.71 -7.35
CA THR A 77 17.48 -1.35 -7.26
C THR A 77 17.37 -2.76 -6.67
N PRO A 78 18.39 -3.63 -6.87
CA PRO A 78 18.40 -4.95 -6.24
C PRO A 78 18.23 -4.92 -4.71
N ALA A 79 18.79 -3.90 -4.05
CA ALA A 79 18.61 -3.69 -2.62
C ALA A 79 17.15 -3.40 -2.26
N ILE A 80 16.46 -2.53 -3.03
CA ILE A 80 15.04 -2.22 -2.82
C ILE A 80 14.18 -3.47 -3.04
N ILE A 81 14.46 -4.26 -4.09
CA ILE A 81 13.76 -5.52 -4.37
C ILE A 81 13.95 -6.51 -3.22
N ALA A 82 15.18 -6.65 -2.72
CA ALA A 82 15.47 -7.50 -1.57
C ALA A 82 14.71 -7.06 -0.31
N THR A 83 14.66 -5.75 -0.03
CA THR A 83 13.91 -5.19 1.10
C THR A 83 12.41 -5.47 1.01
N VAL A 84 11.78 -5.27 -0.17
CA VAL A 84 10.35 -5.56 -0.29
C VAL A 84 10.04 -7.07 -0.27
N ALA A 85 10.96 -7.91 -0.76
CA ALA A 85 10.84 -9.36 -0.64
C ALA A 85 10.94 -9.82 0.83
N GLU A 86 11.88 -9.25 1.59
CA GLU A 86 12.00 -9.48 3.03
C GLU A 86 10.72 -9.01 3.76
N GLY A 87 10.17 -7.84 3.41
CA GLY A 87 8.91 -7.36 3.97
C GLY A 87 7.74 -8.33 3.75
N CYS A 88 7.69 -9.01 2.59
CA CYS A 88 6.69 -10.06 2.34
C CYS A 88 6.87 -11.25 3.29
N GLU A 89 8.10 -11.69 3.54
CA GLU A 89 8.41 -12.80 4.46
C GLU A 89 8.11 -12.43 5.92
N GLN A 90 8.46 -11.21 6.32
CA GLN A 90 8.13 -10.68 7.64
C GLN A 90 6.60 -10.66 7.85
N LEU A 91 5.83 -10.19 6.86
CA LEU A 91 4.36 -10.23 6.92
C LEU A 91 3.83 -11.67 6.95
N ALA A 92 4.43 -12.61 6.22
CA ALA A 92 4.05 -14.02 6.28
C ALA A 92 4.25 -14.59 7.71
N ALA A 93 5.34 -14.21 8.38
CA ALA A 93 5.68 -14.65 9.73
C ALA A 93 4.81 -14.00 10.84
N MET A 94 4.22 -12.82 10.60
CA MET A 94 3.33 -12.17 11.57
C MET A 94 2.09 -13.03 11.89
N ALA A 95 1.51 -12.83 13.07
CA ALA A 95 0.22 -13.43 13.40
C ALA A 95 -0.87 -12.98 12.40
N ASP A 96 -1.81 -13.86 12.10
CA ASP A 96 -2.94 -13.50 11.26
C ASP A 96 -3.92 -12.62 12.05
N PRO A 97 -4.18 -11.38 11.64
CA PRO A 97 -5.14 -10.54 12.34
C PRO A 97 -6.59 -11.02 12.13
N VAL A 98 -6.88 -11.72 11.03
CA VAL A 98 -8.24 -12.08 10.65
C VAL A 98 -8.75 -13.25 11.49
N GLY A 99 -9.94 -13.12 12.05
CA GLY A 99 -10.59 -14.16 12.86
C GLY A 99 -10.25 -14.11 14.35
N GLU A 100 -9.39 -13.19 14.79
CA GLU A 100 -9.12 -12.95 16.21
C GLU A 100 -10.42 -12.58 16.95
N ILE A 101 -10.74 -13.30 18.03
CA ILE A 101 -11.94 -13.05 18.86
C ILE A 101 -11.51 -12.48 20.21
N SER A 102 -12.07 -11.33 20.58
CA SER A 102 -11.83 -10.66 21.85
C SER A 102 -13.12 -10.38 22.62
N GLY A 103 -12.99 -10.22 23.93
CA GLY A 103 -14.07 -9.67 24.77
C GLY A 103 -15.31 -10.57 24.91
N VAL A 104 -15.15 -11.90 24.79
CA VAL A 104 -16.27 -12.84 24.90
C VAL A 104 -16.87 -12.80 26.31
N LYS A 105 -18.14 -12.43 26.42
CA LYS A 105 -18.90 -12.38 27.68
C LYS A 105 -20.19 -13.18 27.56
N ARG A 106 -20.46 -14.00 28.58
CA ARG A 106 -21.76 -14.68 28.73
C ARG A 106 -22.80 -13.68 29.24
N ARG A 107 -24.01 -13.71 28.68
CA ARG A 107 -25.14 -12.86 29.09
C ARG A 107 -26.15 -13.65 29.91
N PRO A 108 -26.96 -12.99 30.77
CA PRO A 108 -28.03 -13.65 31.53
C PRO A 108 -29.03 -14.42 30.67
N SER A 109 -29.21 -14.02 29.40
CA SER A 109 -30.06 -14.73 28.43
C SER A 109 -29.49 -16.07 27.94
N GLY A 110 -28.25 -16.43 28.29
CA GLY A 110 -27.60 -17.65 27.84
C GLY A 110 -26.86 -17.54 26.50
N ILE A 111 -26.74 -16.35 25.90
CA ILE A 111 -25.88 -16.13 24.73
C ILE A 111 -24.47 -15.70 25.14
N SER A 112 -23.48 -15.99 24.29
CA SER A 112 -22.12 -15.46 24.41
C SER A 112 -21.91 -14.40 23.33
N VAL A 113 -21.42 -13.22 23.72
CA VAL A 113 -21.19 -12.10 22.80
C VAL A 113 -19.72 -11.72 22.86
N GLY A 114 -19.07 -11.61 21.70
CA GLY A 114 -17.69 -11.15 21.56
C GLY A 114 -17.54 -10.33 20.27
N GLN A 115 -16.32 -9.86 20.03
CA GLN A 115 -15.96 -9.14 18.81
C GLN A 115 -14.96 -9.97 18.03
N MET A 116 -15.17 -10.12 16.72
CA MET A 116 -14.26 -10.80 15.81
C MET A 116 -13.65 -9.78 14.86
N ARG A 117 -12.34 -9.83 14.66
CA ARG A 117 -11.67 -9.02 13.65
C ARG A 117 -11.91 -9.63 12.27
N VAL A 118 -12.40 -8.81 11.35
CA VAL A 118 -12.64 -9.17 9.94
C VAL A 118 -11.89 -8.19 9.02
N PRO A 119 -11.60 -8.56 7.76
CA PRO A 119 -11.06 -7.62 6.78
C PRO A 119 -12.03 -6.45 6.57
N LEU A 120 -11.50 -5.33 6.09
CA LEU A 120 -12.32 -4.19 5.68
C LEU A 120 -13.19 -4.54 4.47
N GLY A 121 -12.61 -5.31 3.54
CA GLY A 121 -13.22 -5.70 2.27
C GLY A 121 -12.29 -5.37 1.12
N VAL A 122 -12.50 -4.21 0.51
CA VAL A 122 -11.70 -3.65 -0.60
C VAL A 122 -11.13 -2.31 -0.18
N PHE A 123 -9.81 -2.16 -0.25
CA PHE A 123 -9.20 -0.84 -0.18
C PHE A 123 -8.64 -0.41 -1.53
N GLY A 124 -8.71 0.89 -1.83
CA GLY A 124 -7.97 1.49 -2.92
C GLY A 124 -6.72 2.18 -2.39
N MET A 125 -5.58 1.98 -3.05
CA MET A 125 -4.36 2.75 -2.74
C MET A 125 -3.92 3.54 -3.95
N VAL A 126 -3.83 4.86 -3.78
CA VAL A 126 -3.34 5.78 -4.80
C VAL A 126 -1.99 6.29 -4.36
N TYR A 127 -0.94 6.00 -5.12
CA TYR A 127 0.43 6.37 -4.79
C TYR A 127 1.16 7.01 -5.96
N GLU A 128 2.19 7.79 -5.65
CA GLU A 128 3.00 8.52 -6.64
C GLU A 128 4.15 7.65 -7.18
N SER A 129 5.21 8.29 -7.70
CA SER A 129 6.39 7.73 -8.37
C SER A 129 7.26 6.85 -7.46
N ARG A 130 6.70 5.77 -6.89
CA ARG A 130 7.34 4.81 -5.97
C ARG A 130 6.86 3.38 -6.26
N PRO A 131 7.51 2.66 -7.19
CA PRO A 131 7.02 1.36 -7.63
C PRO A 131 7.01 0.29 -6.53
N ASN A 132 7.91 0.38 -5.54
CA ASN A 132 7.96 -0.51 -4.37
C ASN A 132 6.64 -0.55 -3.58
N VAL A 133 5.88 0.55 -3.58
CA VAL A 133 4.57 0.64 -2.90
C VAL A 133 3.57 -0.36 -3.46
N THR A 134 3.71 -0.79 -4.73
CA THR A 134 2.90 -1.86 -5.33
C THR A 134 2.95 -3.13 -4.47
N ILE A 135 4.15 -3.55 -4.07
CA ILE A 135 4.38 -4.77 -3.30
C ILE A 135 4.01 -4.57 -1.83
N GLU A 136 4.34 -3.43 -1.24
CA GLU A 136 3.96 -3.10 0.13
C GLU A 136 2.43 -3.12 0.30
N ALA A 137 1.70 -2.52 -0.63
CA ALA A 137 0.24 -2.51 -0.61
C ALA A 137 -0.34 -3.92 -0.85
N ALA A 138 0.17 -4.63 -1.86
CA ALA A 138 -0.29 -5.97 -2.19
C ALA A 138 -0.08 -6.96 -1.04
N SER A 139 1.10 -6.95 -0.42
CA SER A 139 1.45 -7.85 0.68
C SER A 139 0.59 -7.59 1.92
N LEU A 140 0.32 -6.32 2.26
CA LEU A 140 -0.63 -5.97 3.32
C LEU A 140 -2.05 -6.45 3.00
N ALA A 141 -2.52 -6.27 1.76
CA ALA A 141 -3.83 -6.76 1.32
C ALA A 141 -3.95 -8.28 1.51
N ILE A 142 -2.96 -9.01 1.01
CA ILE A 142 -2.88 -10.47 1.11
C ILE A 142 -2.92 -10.88 2.57
N LYS A 143 -2.05 -10.34 3.44
CA LYS A 143 -1.97 -10.75 4.85
C LYS A 143 -3.28 -10.50 5.60
N SER A 144 -3.86 -9.31 5.39
CA SER A 144 -5.07 -8.86 6.08
C SER A 144 -6.37 -9.38 5.48
N GLY A 145 -6.32 -10.24 4.44
CA GLY A 145 -7.51 -10.82 3.82
C GLY A 145 -8.38 -9.81 3.07
N ASN A 146 -7.80 -8.67 2.66
CA ASN A 146 -8.48 -7.65 1.87
C ASN A 146 -8.21 -7.86 0.38
N ALA A 147 -9.13 -7.41 -0.46
CA ALA A 147 -8.80 -7.10 -1.85
C ALA A 147 -8.28 -5.67 -1.97
N ALA A 148 -7.47 -5.40 -2.98
CA ALA A 148 -6.88 -4.09 -3.23
C ALA A 148 -6.99 -3.65 -4.69
N ILE A 149 -7.30 -2.37 -4.89
CA ILE A 149 -7.21 -1.70 -6.19
C ILE A 149 -6.10 -0.65 -6.11
N LEU A 150 -5.03 -0.87 -6.88
CA LEU A 150 -3.82 -0.07 -6.84
C LEU A 150 -3.79 0.89 -8.02
N ARG A 151 -3.48 2.16 -7.76
CA ARG A 151 -3.22 3.17 -8.79
C ARG A 151 -1.90 3.87 -8.49
N GLY A 152 -0.84 3.50 -9.19
CA GLY A 152 0.46 4.16 -9.11
C GLY A 152 0.58 5.40 -9.98
N GLY A 153 1.69 6.13 -9.83
CA GLY A 153 2.06 7.24 -10.71
C GLY A 153 2.24 6.77 -12.15
N SER A 154 1.91 7.64 -13.12
CA SER A 154 2.10 7.36 -14.54
C SER A 154 3.58 7.17 -14.91
N GLU A 155 4.48 7.74 -14.12
CA GLU A 155 5.92 7.70 -14.30
C GLU A 155 6.53 6.34 -13.93
N ALA A 156 5.77 5.45 -13.28
CA ALA A 156 6.22 4.13 -12.83
C ALA A 156 5.42 2.98 -13.46
N LEU A 157 4.74 3.22 -14.59
CA LEU A 157 3.77 2.28 -15.15
C LEU A 157 4.39 0.92 -15.49
N HIS A 158 5.56 0.89 -16.14
CA HIS A 158 6.19 -0.36 -16.55
C HIS A 158 6.62 -1.19 -15.34
N SER A 159 7.21 -0.52 -14.34
CA SER A 159 7.60 -1.12 -13.06
C SER A 159 6.39 -1.67 -12.31
N ASN A 160 5.31 -0.88 -12.20
CA ASN A 160 4.10 -1.29 -11.48
C ASN A 160 3.43 -2.50 -12.15
N LEU A 161 3.35 -2.52 -13.49
CA LEU A 161 2.81 -3.65 -14.24
C LEU A 161 3.66 -4.91 -14.04
N ALA A 162 4.99 -4.79 -14.10
CA ALA A 162 5.89 -5.91 -13.89
C ALA A 162 5.76 -6.49 -12.47
N LEU A 163 5.73 -5.63 -11.45
CA LEU A 163 5.52 -6.04 -10.06
C LEU A 163 4.14 -6.66 -9.83
N TRP A 164 3.08 -6.05 -10.37
CA TRP A 164 1.72 -6.56 -10.24
C TRP A 164 1.55 -7.95 -10.87
N ARG A 165 2.20 -8.24 -12.01
CA ARG A 165 2.17 -9.59 -12.60
C ARG A 165 2.74 -10.66 -11.66
N LEU A 166 3.78 -10.33 -10.88
CA LEU A 166 4.31 -11.24 -9.86
C LEU A 166 3.32 -11.44 -8.71
N VAL A 167 2.62 -10.39 -8.30
CA VAL A 167 1.53 -10.49 -7.31
C VAL A 167 0.44 -11.42 -7.81
N GLN A 168 -0.01 -11.28 -9.06
CA GLN A 168 -1.03 -12.16 -9.63
C GLN A 168 -0.58 -13.62 -9.70
N ALA A 169 0.65 -13.86 -10.14
CA ALA A 169 1.21 -15.22 -10.17
C ALA A 169 1.24 -15.85 -8.77
N ALA A 170 1.70 -15.11 -7.76
CA ALA A 170 1.78 -15.57 -6.38
C ALA A 170 0.39 -15.86 -5.75
N LEU A 171 -0.61 -15.02 -6.07
CA LEU A 171 -1.99 -15.27 -5.66
C LEU A 171 -2.52 -16.58 -6.25
N VAL A 172 -2.35 -16.77 -7.57
CA VAL A 172 -2.81 -17.97 -8.27
C VAL A 172 -2.12 -19.23 -7.74
N GLU A 173 -0.79 -19.19 -7.55
CA GLU A 173 -0.02 -20.30 -6.99
C GLU A 173 -0.52 -20.73 -5.61
N ALA A 174 -0.96 -19.76 -4.79
CA ALA A 174 -1.50 -20.04 -3.47
C ALA A 174 -2.97 -20.51 -3.46
N GLY A 175 -3.64 -20.54 -4.62
CA GLY A 175 -5.07 -20.83 -4.78
C GLY A 175 -5.98 -19.65 -4.44
N LEU A 176 -5.47 -18.42 -4.50
CA LEU A 176 -6.20 -17.18 -4.26
C LEU A 176 -6.60 -16.52 -5.59
N PRO A 177 -7.65 -15.67 -5.60
CA PRO A 177 -8.07 -14.99 -6.83
C PRO A 177 -6.99 -14.06 -7.37
N ALA A 178 -6.66 -14.16 -8.65
CA ALA A 178 -5.73 -13.24 -9.32
C ALA A 178 -6.20 -11.76 -9.29
N THR A 179 -7.50 -11.54 -9.09
CA THR A 179 -8.14 -10.22 -8.98
C THR A 179 -8.20 -9.71 -7.54
N ALA A 180 -7.65 -10.45 -6.56
CA ALA A 180 -7.56 -9.97 -5.18
C ALA A 180 -6.69 -8.72 -5.07
N VAL A 181 -5.66 -8.58 -5.91
CA VAL A 181 -4.91 -7.33 -6.07
C VAL A 181 -4.93 -6.93 -7.54
N GLN A 182 -5.53 -5.80 -7.84
CA GLN A 182 -5.64 -5.26 -9.20
C GLN A 182 -4.82 -3.98 -9.33
N LEU A 183 -4.26 -3.75 -10.52
CA LEU A 183 -3.63 -2.49 -10.89
C LEU A 183 -4.52 -1.78 -11.91
N VAL A 184 -4.77 -0.49 -11.72
CA VAL A 184 -5.39 0.38 -12.72
C VAL A 184 -4.35 0.63 -13.82
N GLU A 185 -4.58 0.06 -15.00
CA GLU A 185 -3.60 0.04 -16.09
C GLU A 185 -3.57 1.33 -16.91
N THR A 186 -4.65 2.13 -16.87
CA THR A 186 -4.75 3.41 -17.56
C THR A 186 -4.00 4.51 -16.81
N THR A 187 -3.31 5.38 -17.55
CA THR A 187 -2.66 6.58 -17.01
C THR A 187 -3.64 7.74 -16.81
N ASP A 188 -4.88 7.64 -17.29
CA ASP A 188 -5.89 8.69 -17.19
C ASP A 188 -6.21 9.04 -15.73
N ARG A 189 -6.14 10.33 -15.39
CA ARG A 189 -6.42 10.85 -14.06
C ARG A 189 -7.90 10.71 -13.66
N ALA A 190 -8.80 10.56 -14.63
CA ALA A 190 -10.22 10.30 -14.39
C ALA A 190 -10.44 8.99 -13.61
N ALA A 191 -9.56 8.00 -13.77
CA ALA A 191 -9.65 6.73 -13.04
C ALA A 191 -9.51 6.92 -11.51
N VAL A 192 -8.70 7.89 -11.07
CA VAL A 192 -8.59 8.25 -9.64
C VAL A 192 -9.92 8.82 -9.13
N GLY A 193 -10.55 9.70 -9.91
CA GLY A 193 -11.85 10.27 -9.57
C GLY A 193 -12.94 9.21 -9.42
N GLN A 194 -12.98 8.23 -10.33
CA GLN A 194 -13.88 7.08 -10.20
C GLN A 194 -13.54 6.23 -8.96
N LEU A 195 -12.26 5.91 -8.74
CA LEU A 195 -11.81 5.09 -7.62
C LEU A 195 -12.22 5.63 -6.24
N ILE A 196 -12.11 6.95 -6.05
CA ILE A 196 -12.45 7.58 -4.77
C ILE A 196 -13.95 7.87 -4.60
N THR A 197 -14.76 7.64 -5.64
CA THR A 197 -16.20 7.94 -5.64
C THR A 197 -17.10 6.71 -5.84
N MET A 198 -16.57 5.49 -5.66
CA MET A 198 -17.31 4.23 -5.80
C MET A 198 -17.50 3.46 -4.46
N PRO A 199 -18.23 4.02 -3.47
CA PRO A 199 -18.41 3.38 -2.16
C PRO A 199 -19.13 2.02 -2.22
N GLN A 200 -19.84 1.72 -3.32
CA GLN A 200 -20.40 0.40 -3.55
C GLN A 200 -19.33 -0.69 -3.75
N PHE A 201 -18.12 -0.32 -4.18
CA PHE A 201 -17.03 -1.26 -4.49
C PHE A 201 -15.77 -1.10 -3.63
N VAL A 202 -15.57 0.05 -2.98
CA VAL A 202 -14.37 0.32 -2.18
C VAL A 202 -14.77 0.83 -0.78
N ASP A 203 -14.23 0.21 0.27
CA ASP A 203 -14.54 0.56 1.66
C ASP A 203 -13.65 1.67 2.20
N VAL A 204 -12.41 1.75 1.70
CA VAL A 204 -11.45 2.75 2.15
C VAL A 204 -10.43 3.12 1.07
N ILE A 205 -10.03 4.38 1.04
CA ILE A 205 -8.96 4.90 0.19
C ILE A 205 -7.75 5.30 1.03
N ILE A 206 -6.57 4.96 0.55
CA ILE A 206 -5.29 5.28 1.17
C ILE A 206 -4.43 6.07 0.16
N PRO A 207 -4.34 7.40 0.27
CA PRO A 207 -3.42 8.19 -0.53
C PRO A 207 -2.00 8.11 0.05
N ARG A 208 -1.01 7.86 -0.81
CA ARG A 208 0.42 7.80 -0.46
C ARG A 208 1.23 8.63 -1.44
N GLY A 209 1.37 9.91 -1.14
CA GLY A 209 2.08 10.86 -2.01
C GLY A 209 2.26 12.21 -1.36
N GLY A 210 2.55 13.23 -2.17
CA GLY A 210 2.67 14.60 -1.73
C GLY A 210 1.35 15.19 -1.23
N LYS A 211 1.46 16.35 -0.59
CA LYS A 211 0.34 17.13 -0.02
C LYS A 211 -0.80 17.32 -1.01
N GLY A 212 -0.49 17.71 -2.25
CA GLY A 212 -1.50 17.95 -3.29
C GLY A 212 -2.34 16.72 -3.66
N LEU A 213 -1.74 15.51 -3.68
CA LEU A 213 -2.50 14.27 -3.90
C LEU A 213 -3.45 14.01 -2.74
N ILE A 214 -2.95 14.15 -1.50
CA ILE A 214 -3.73 13.92 -0.29
C ILE A 214 -4.89 14.91 -0.21
N GLU A 215 -4.64 16.20 -0.43
CA GLU A 215 -5.66 17.26 -0.44
C GLU A 215 -6.74 17.00 -1.48
N ARG A 216 -6.34 16.69 -2.72
CA ARG A 216 -7.29 16.39 -3.80
C ARG A 216 -8.20 15.22 -3.45
N ILE A 217 -7.61 14.09 -3.04
CA ILE A 217 -8.39 12.89 -2.67
C ILE A 217 -9.31 13.20 -1.50
N SER A 218 -8.83 13.97 -0.51
CA SER A 218 -9.62 14.34 0.66
C SER A 218 -10.83 15.20 0.33
N ALA A 219 -10.72 16.07 -0.68
CA ALA A 219 -11.80 16.95 -1.10
C ALA A 219 -12.85 16.26 -1.97
N GLU A 220 -12.42 15.30 -2.80
CA GLU A 220 -13.28 14.67 -3.81
C GLU A 220 -13.84 13.29 -3.38
N ALA A 221 -13.24 12.62 -2.39
CA ALA A 221 -13.61 11.25 -2.03
C ALA A 221 -15.01 11.15 -1.40
N LYS A 222 -15.77 10.15 -1.86
CA LYS A 222 -17.02 9.67 -1.21
C LYS A 222 -16.78 8.39 -0.39
N VAL A 223 -15.64 7.76 -0.59
CA VAL A 223 -15.15 6.61 0.19
C VAL A 223 -14.37 7.14 1.41
N PRO A 224 -14.46 6.51 2.59
CA PRO A 224 -13.61 6.84 3.75
C PRO A 224 -12.12 6.89 3.39
N VAL A 225 -11.38 7.85 3.96
CA VAL A 225 -9.96 8.07 3.64
C VAL A 225 -9.09 7.86 4.87
N ILE A 226 -8.11 6.94 4.80
CA ILE A 226 -7.04 6.81 5.78
C ILE A 226 -5.82 7.58 5.27
N LYS A 227 -5.52 8.70 5.90
CA LYS A 227 -4.41 9.59 5.54
C LYS A 227 -3.72 10.11 6.80
N HIS A 228 -2.46 10.46 6.67
CA HIS A 228 -1.83 11.39 7.60
C HIS A 228 -2.04 12.82 7.08
N LEU A 229 -2.09 13.79 7.99
CA LEU A 229 -2.07 15.21 7.65
C LEU A 229 -0.62 15.68 7.44
N ASP A 230 -0.39 16.98 7.59
CA ASP A 230 0.95 17.56 7.63
C ASP A 230 1.72 17.03 8.83
N GLY A 231 2.95 16.57 8.57
CA GLY A 231 3.90 16.20 9.62
C GLY A 231 4.49 17.46 10.25
N ASN A 232 4.01 17.83 11.44
CA ASN A 232 4.56 18.93 12.23
C ASN A 232 4.92 18.39 13.63
N CYS A 233 6.03 17.67 13.70
CA CYS A 233 6.48 17.02 14.93
C CYS A 233 7.27 18.01 15.80
N HIS A 234 7.07 17.93 17.12
CA HIS A 234 7.73 18.81 18.08
C HIS A 234 8.55 17.97 19.05
N VAL A 235 9.73 18.44 19.40
CA VAL A 235 10.51 17.92 20.53
C VAL A 235 10.44 18.95 21.64
N TYR A 236 10.02 18.54 22.83
CA TYR A 236 10.03 19.38 24.03
C TYR A 236 11.08 18.87 25.01
N VAL A 237 12.00 19.75 25.39
CA VAL A 237 13.07 19.50 26.37
C VAL A 237 12.66 20.18 27.66
N ASP A 238 12.19 19.40 28.62
CA ASP A 238 11.77 19.90 29.93
C ASP A 238 12.97 20.29 30.81
N ALA A 239 12.74 21.13 31.83
CA ALA A 239 13.78 21.60 32.74
C ALA A 239 14.42 20.48 33.58
N GLU A 240 13.72 19.36 33.81
CA GLU A 240 14.17 18.25 34.66
C GLU A 240 14.85 17.10 33.89
N VAL A 241 15.15 17.26 32.58
CA VAL A 241 15.73 16.19 31.77
C VAL A 241 17.26 16.15 31.81
N ASP A 242 17.83 14.96 31.58
CA ASP A 242 19.24 14.80 31.26
C ASP A 242 19.54 15.40 29.86
N LEU A 243 20.43 16.39 29.82
CA LEU A 243 20.74 17.14 28.60
C LEU A 243 21.47 16.29 27.54
N ASP A 244 22.28 15.31 27.95
CA ASP A 244 22.98 14.44 27.01
C ASP A 244 21.97 13.52 26.31
N GLN A 245 20.98 13.00 27.04
CA GLN A 245 19.87 12.25 26.46
C GLN A 245 19.00 13.12 25.54
N ALA A 246 18.68 14.34 25.97
CA ALA A 246 17.89 15.27 25.16
C ALA A 246 18.58 15.58 23.83
N LEU A 247 19.90 15.74 23.83
CA LEU A 247 20.69 15.96 22.61
C LEU A 247 20.58 14.77 21.65
N VAL A 248 20.79 13.54 22.15
CA VAL A 248 20.71 12.32 21.33
C VAL A 248 19.34 12.17 20.67
N VAL A 249 18.26 12.37 21.43
CA VAL A 249 16.89 12.24 20.93
C VAL A 249 16.56 13.35 19.93
N THR A 250 16.90 14.59 20.24
CA THR A 250 16.59 15.75 19.39
C THR A 250 17.31 15.70 18.06
N ASP A 251 18.61 15.34 18.08
CA ASP A 251 19.39 15.17 16.86
C ASP A 251 18.79 14.05 16.00
N ASN A 252 18.59 12.85 16.57
CA ASN A 252 18.02 11.72 15.84
C ASN A 252 16.66 12.06 15.23
N ALA A 253 15.80 12.74 16.00
CA ALA A 253 14.46 13.13 15.56
C ALA A 253 14.48 14.07 14.34
N LYS A 254 15.53 14.86 14.10
CA LYS A 254 15.63 15.69 12.88
C LYS A 254 16.50 15.07 11.79
N THR A 255 17.67 14.53 12.16
CA THR A 255 18.78 14.32 11.22
C THR A 255 18.85 12.91 10.65
N GLN A 256 18.12 11.94 11.23
CA GLN A 256 18.12 10.56 10.70
C GLN A 256 17.66 10.50 9.23
N LYS A 257 16.56 11.21 8.90
CA LYS A 257 16.05 11.30 7.52
C LYS A 257 15.12 12.51 7.40
N TYR A 258 15.42 13.45 6.50
CA TYR A 258 14.61 14.67 6.32
C TYR A 258 13.33 14.49 5.49
N SER A 259 13.25 13.43 4.69
CA SER A 259 12.14 13.25 3.72
C SER A 259 10.79 12.73 4.27
N PRO A 260 10.69 11.90 5.33
CA PRO A 260 9.40 11.46 5.87
C PRO A 260 8.68 12.58 6.63
N CYS A 261 7.45 12.31 7.08
CA CYS A 261 6.62 13.29 7.80
C CYS A 261 6.80 13.27 9.33
N ASN A 262 7.65 12.40 9.86
CA ASN A 262 7.93 12.28 11.29
C ASN A 262 9.19 13.01 11.82
N PRO A 263 10.05 13.67 11.02
CA PRO A 263 11.14 14.45 11.57
C PRO A 263 10.63 15.62 12.42
N ALA A 264 11.37 15.98 13.47
CA ALA A 264 11.08 17.16 14.28
C ALA A 264 11.10 18.43 13.41
N GLU A 265 10.11 19.30 13.52
CA GLU A 265 10.08 20.62 12.87
C GLU A 265 10.25 21.76 13.88
N SER A 266 9.91 21.51 15.15
CA SER A 266 10.04 22.47 16.24
C SER A 266 10.77 21.85 17.42
N LEU A 267 11.65 22.64 18.04
CA LEU A 267 12.26 22.36 19.33
C LEU A 267 11.74 23.38 20.34
N LEU A 268 11.17 22.88 21.43
CA LEU A 268 10.67 23.65 22.57
C LEU A 268 11.59 23.36 23.75
N VAL A 269 12.01 24.41 24.46
CA VAL A 269 12.88 24.34 25.65
C VAL A 269 12.23 25.19 26.74
#